data_AF-A0A0P7ZJ75-F1
#
_entry.id   AF-A0A0P7ZJ75-F1
#
_cell.length_a   1.000
_cell.length_b   1.000
_cell.length_c   1.000
_cell.angle_alpha   90.00
_cell.angle_beta   90.00
_cell.angle_gamma   90.00
#
_symmetry.space_group_name_H-M   'P 1'
#
loop_
_entity.id
_entity.type
_entity.pdbx_description
1 polymer ?
#
loop_
_entity_poly.entity_id
_entity_poly.type
_entity_poly.pdbx_seq_one_letter_code
_entity_poly.pdbx_strand_id
1 'polypeptide(L)' 'ASIKGIFDTRFTLFQWFGEFWMNLTVLIVTPIILLIIAFIAFLRKDIST' A
#
# COMPACT_ATOMS: atom_id res chain seq x y z
N ALA A 1 5.07 -25.31 -5.76
CA ALA A 1 5.89 -24.26 -6.39
C ALA A 1 5.54 -22.94 -5.72
N SER A 2 6.51 -22.12 -5.35
CA SER A 2 6.30 -20.78 -4.75
C SER A 2 6.69 -19.72 -5.77
N ILE A 3 5.96 -18.61 -5.81
CA ILE A 3 6.26 -17.49 -6.71
C ILE A 3 7.59 -16.87 -6.28
N LYS A 4 8.55 -16.78 -7.21
CA LYS A 4 9.90 -16.26 -6.88
C LYS A 4 9.97 -14.74 -6.87
N GLY A 5 8.95 -14.06 -7.37
CA GLY A 5 8.90 -12.60 -7.39
C GLY A 5 7.65 -12.04 -8.07
N ILE A 6 7.44 -10.73 -7.94
CA ILE A 6 6.24 -10.05 -8.42
C ILE A 6 6.08 -10.10 -9.96
N PHE A 7 7.15 -10.39 -10.70
CA PHE A 7 7.13 -10.54 -12.17
C PHE A 7 7.20 -12.00 -12.63
N ASP A 8 6.93 -12.97 -11.75
CA ASP A 8 6.92 -14.38 -12.15
C ASP A 8 5.65 -14.69 -12.98
N THR A 9 5.80 -14.66 -14.30
CA THR A 9 4.71 -14.87 -15.26
C THR A 9 4.30 -16.34 -15.42
N ARG A 10 4.96 -17.26 -14.72
CA ARG A 10 4.67 -18.71 -14.77
C ARG A 10 3.40 -19.08 -14.00
N PHE A 11 2.88 -18.15 -13.21
CA PHE A 11 1.71 -18.36 -12.36
C PHE A 11 0.52 -17.56 -12.89
N THR A 12 -0.69 -18.07 -12.61
CA THR A 12 -1.92 -17.38 -13.00
C THR A 12 -2.08 -16.07 -12.22
N LEU A 13 -2.76 -15.10 -12.82
CA LEU A 13 -3.07 -13.83 -12.16
C LEU A 13 -3.78 -14.04 -10.82
N PHE A 14 -4.67 -15.03 -10.74
CA PHE A 14 -5.37 -15.36 -9.49
C PHE A 14 -4.42 -15.82 -8.38
N GLN A 15 -3.45 -16.69 -8.70
CA GLN A 15 -2.44 -17.15 -7.73
C GLN A 15 -1.53 -16.01 -7.29
N TRP A 16 -1.11 -15.16 -8.25
CA TRP A 16 -0.32 -13.97 -7.96
C TRP A 16 -1.07 -13.00 -7.03
N PHE A 17 -2.35 -12.74 -7.31
CA PHE A 17 -3.18 -11.87 -6.46
C PHE A 17 -3.31 -12.44 -5.05
N GLY A 18 -3.51 -13.75 -4.91
CA GLY A 18 -3.55 -14.40 -3.59
C GLY A 18 -2.24 -14.26 -2.80
N GLU A 19 -1.09 -14.39 -3.47
CA GLU A 19 0.23 -14.34 -2.81
C GLU A 19 0.66 -12.91 -2.46
N PHE A 20 0.30 -11.91 -3.28
CA PHE A 20 0.70 -10.52 -3.08
C PHE A 20 -0.39 -9.60 -2.50
N TRP A 21 -1.58 -10.12 -2.14
CA TRP A 21 -2.70 -9.31 -1.67
C TRP A 21 -2.35 -8.38 -0.50
N MET A 22 -1.65 -8.89 0.52
CA MET A 22 -1.23 -8.10 1.67
C MET A 22 -0.25 -6.99 1.27
N ASN A 23 0.73 -7.32 0.42
CA ASN A 23 1.73 -6.35 -0.05
C ASN A 23 1.08 -5.22 -0.84
N LEU A 24 0.12 -5.54 -1.72
CA LEU A 24 -0.65 -4.53 -2.46
C LEU A 24 -1.50 -3.67 -1.53
N THR A 25 -2.15 -4.30 -0.54
CA THR A 25 -2.95 -3.59 0.47
C THR A 25 -2.10 -2.59 1.22
N VAL A 26 -0.94 -3.00 1.75
CA VAL A 26 -0.01 -2.11 2.46
C VAL A 26 0.47 -0.98 1.54
N LEU A 27 0.87 -1.30 0.30
CA LEU A 27 1.36 -0.31 -0.67
C LEU A 27 0.33 0.79 -0.96
N ILE A 28 -0.96 0.46 -0.97
CA ILE A 28 -2.06 1.41 -1.22
C ILE A 28 -2.44 2.16 0.06
N VAL A 29 -2.53 1.47 1.20
CA VAL A 29 -3.02 2.07 2.45
C VAL A 29 -1.99 3.00 3.09
N THR A 30 -0.70 2.66 3.03
CA THR A 30 0.38 3.49 3.61
C THR A 30 0.37 4.95 3.12
N PRO A 31 0.36 5.25 1.81
CA PRO A 31 0.33 6.65 1.35
C PRO A 31 -0.96 7.38 1.73
N ILE A 32 -2.10 6.67 1.83
CA ILE A 32 -3.36 7.27 2.30
C ILE A 32 -3.26 7.69 3.76
N ILE A 33 -2.72 6.82 4.63
CA ILE A 33 -2.50 7.15 6.04
C ILE A 33 -1.54 8.33 6.17
N LEU A 34 -0.43 8.32 5.42
CA LEU A 34 0.54 9.41 5.42
C LEU A 34 -0.10 10.74 4.97
N LEU A 35 -0.96 10.70 3.96
CA LEU A 35 -1.70 11.87 3.48
C LEU A 35 -2.63 12.44 4.56
N ILE A 36 -3.38 11.57 5.26
CA ILE A 36 -4.25 11.98 6.38
C ILE A 36 -3.43 12.62 7.49
N ILE A 37 -2.31 12.00 7.88
CA ILE A 37 -1.43 12.55 8.92
C ILE A 37 -0.86 13.91 8.50
N ALA A 38 -0.38 14.03 7.27
CA ALA A 38 0.13 15.29 6.74
C ALA A 38 -0.94 16.38 6.72
N PHE A 39 -2.16 16.04 6.31
CA PHE A 39 -3.30 16.96 6.31
C PHE A 39 -3.67 17.42 7.73
N ILE A 40 -3.76 16.51 8.69
CA ILE A 40 -4.02 16.86 10.10
C ILE A 40 -2.90 17.74 10.66
N ALA A 41 -1.63 17.41 10.37
CA ALA A 41 -0.49 18.20 10.81
C ALA A 41 -0.53 19.63 10.26
N PHE A 42 -0.91 19.79 8.99
CA PHE A 42 -1.10 21.09 8.36
C PHE A 42 -2.24 21.88 9.02
N LEU A 43 -3.41 21.27 9.22
CA LEU A 43 -4.53 21.94 9.90
C LEU A 43 -4.21 22.34 11.34
N ARG A 44 -3.50 21.48 12.09
CA ARG A 44 -3.07 21.80 13.46
C ARG A 44 -2.10 22.98 13.49
N LYS A 45 -1.20 23.07 12.51
CA LYS A 45 -0.27 24.19 12.37
C LYS A 45 -1.01 25.51 12.17
N ASP A 46 -2.05 25.54 11.34
CA ASP A 46 -2.86 26.73 11.09
C ASP A 46 -3.67 27.19 12.32
N ILE A 47 -4.31 26.27 13.06
CA ILE A 47 -5.12 26.61 14.25
C ILE A 47 -4.26 27.14 15.41
N SER A 48 -2.99 26.75 15.49
CA SER A 48 -2.07 27.17 16.56
C SER A 48 -1.43 28.56 16.36
N THR A 49 -1.91 29.35 15.38
CA THR A 49 -1.49 30.74 15.12
C THR A 49 -2.49 31.71 15.74
#